data_AF-A0A7M7Q3D1-F1
#
_entry.id   AF-A0A7M7Q3D1-F1
#
_cell.length_a   1.000
_cell.length_b   1.000
_cell.length_c   1.000
_cell.angle_alpha   90.00
_cell.angle_beta   90.00
_cell.angle_gamma   90.00
#
_symmetry.space_group_name_H-M   'P 1'
#
loop_
_entity.id
_entity.type
_entity.pdbx_description
1 polymer ?
#
loop_
_entity_poly.entity_id
_entity_poly.type
_entity_poly.pdbx_seq_one_letter_code
_entity_poly.pdbx_strand_id
1 'polypeptide(L)'
;MNLIPTLIRSDHGTENCWVESLHQALRHKHEDQLSGPKSFIKGKRTSNQAYWSQMRRQGVHFWINLFKDLIDADLFHDSDPVHVELLRYCFGPLLAYDLEMIKIEWNRQRIRKQKCRDLVPGKPNCLYYNPEMYGRRDYKKSVDQHEIITYLQEFTIKPHLFQSLTEELVKLLKEDVTVPTSIEAALYLFVELTTLTDEYQQENN
;
A
#
# COMPACT_ATOMS: atom_id res chain seq x y z
N MET A 1 3.21 -7.70 19.93
CA MET A 1 4.19 -8.79 19.74
C MET A 1 5.51 -8.10 19.40
N ASN A 2 6.54 -8.27 20.22
CA ASN A 2 7.76 -7.43 20.19
C ASN A 2 8.93 -8.19 19.59
N LEU A 3 8.62 -8.91 18.52
CA LEU A 3 9.49 -9.88 17.90
C LEU A 3 9.72 -9.46 16.46
N ILE A 4 10.98 -9.38 16.07
CA ILE A 4 11.39 -9.11 14.69
C ILE A 4 12.16 -10.30 14.12
N PRO A 5 12.25 -10.43 12.78
CA PRO A 5 13.09 -11.45 12.15
C PRO A 5 14.58 -11.30 12.54
N THR A 6 15.35 -12.40 12.48
CA THR A 6 16.82 -12.31 12.55
C THR A 6 17.42 -11.64 11.31
N LEU A 7 16.78 -11.87 10.15
CA LEU A 7 17.29 -11.48 8.84
C LEU A 7 16.13 -11.12 7.92
N ILE A 8 16.20 -9.95 7.28
CA ILE A 8 15.33 -9.55 6.18
C ILE A 8 16.11 -9.63 4.88
N ARG A 9 15.44 -10.10 3.82
CA ARG A 9 15.96 -10.02 2.45
C ARG A 9 15.02 -9.19 1.62
N SER A 10 15.50 -8.18 0.92
CA SER A 10 14.71 -7.43 -0.06
C SER A 10 15.41 -7.30 -1.41
N ASP A 11 14.71 -6.75 -2.40
CA ASP A 11 15.35 -6.33 -3.65
C ASP A 11 16.09 -4.98 -3.47
N HIS A 12 16.66 -4.46 -4.54
CA HIS A 12 17.41 -3.20 -4.53
C HIS A 12 16.50 -1.96 -4.70
N GLY A 13 15.18 -2.10 -4.56
CA GLY A 13 14.25 -0.97 -4.65
C GLY A 13 14.55 0.11 -3.61
N THR A 14 14.43 1.37 -4.02
CA THR A 14 14.66 2.54 -3.16
C THR A 14 13.65 2.61 -2.00
N GLU A 15 12.44 2.10 -2.20
CA GLU A 15 11.42 1.94 -1.16
C GLU A 15 11.90 1.08 0.03
N ASN A 16 12.84 0.16 -0.21
CA ASN A 16 13.33 -0.78 0.82
C ASN A 16 14.42 -0.20 1.71
N CYS A 17 14.95 1.00 1.40
CA CYS A 17 16.00 1.64 2.20
C CYS A 17 15.54 1.95 3.64
N TRP A 18 14.27 2.31 3.83
CA TRP A 18 13.70 2.54 5.15
C TRP A 18 13.58 1.24 5.95
N VAL A 19 13.08 0.18 5.33
CA VAL A 19 12.94 -1.14 5.96
C VAL A 19 14.31 -1.67 6.37
N GLU A 20 15.32 -1.50 5.53
CA GLU A 20 16.72 -1.85 5.85
C GLU A 20 17.22 -1.09 7.07
N SER A 21 17.16 0.24 7.03
CA SER A 21 17.69 1.10 8.10
C SER A 21 17.01 0.82 9.44
N LEU A 22 15.67 0.73 9.43
CA LEU A 22 14.88 0.41 10.62
C LEU A 22 15.22 -0.97 11.19
N HIS A 23 15.33 -1.98 10.32
CA HIS A 23 15.63 -3.33 10.78
C HIS A 23 17.06 -3.45 11.34
N GLN A 24 18.03 -2.78 10.73
CA GLN A 24 19.41 -2.73 11.24
C GLN A 24 19.48 -1.99 12.58
N ALA A 25 18.75 -0.89 12.75
CA ALA A 25 18.68 -0.13 14.00
C ALA A 25 18.09 -0.98 15.15
N LEU A 26 16.91 -1.59 14.93
CA LEU A 26 16.26 -2.48 15.90
C LEU A 26 17.12 -3.71 16.25
N ARG A 27 18.03 -4.10 15.35
CA ARG A 27 18.96 -5.23 15.53
C ARG A 27 20.32 -4.81 16.08
N HIS A 28 20.58 -3.52 16.29
CA HIS A 28 21.91 -3.02 16.64
C HIS A 28 22.42 -3.51 18.00
N LYS A 29 21.53 -3.63 19.00
CA LYS A 29 21.86 -4.09 20.35
C LYS A 29 21.98 -5.62 20.49
N HIS A 30 21.78 -6.37 19.41
CA HIS A 30 21.88 -7.83 19.44
C HIS A 30 23.32 -8.30 19.21
N GLU A 31 23.67 -9.46 19.76
CA GLU A 31 25.06 -9.97 19.74
C GLU A 31 25.26 -11.17 18.81
N ASP A 32 24.24 -11.58 18.05
CA ASP A 32 24.39 -12.68 17.10
C ASP A 32 25.09 -12.24 15.81
N GLN A 33 25.59 -13.22 15.03
CA GLN A 33 26.38 -12.99 13.83
C GLN A 33 25.70 -12.13 12.74
N LEU A 34 24.36 -12.04 12.78
CA LEU A 34 23.53 -11.30 11.84
C LEU A 34 22.92 -10.04 12.48
N SER A 35 23.52 -9.50 13.55
CA SER A 35 23.04 -8.29 14.19
C SER A 35 23.40 -7.01 13.42
N GLY A 36 22.71 -5.93 13.77
CA GLY A 36 22.93 -4.60 13.20
C GLY A 36 22.94 -4.61 11.67
N PRO A 37 23.98 -4.07 11.01
CA PRO A 37 24.06 -4.01 9.54
C PRO A 37 23.95 -5.36 8.82
N LYS A 38 24.28 -6.47 9.48
CA LYS A 38 24.24 -7.82 8.90
C LYS A 38 22.85 -8.46 8.93
N SER A 39 21.86 -7.77 9.52
CA SER A 39 20.47 -8.26 9.60
C SER A 39 19.68 -8.07 8.29
N PHE A 40 20.29 -7.49 7.25
CA PHE A 40 19.62 -7.22 5.99
C PHE A 40 20.44 -7.66 4.77
N ILE A 41 19.79 -8.30 3.79
CA ILE A 41 20.41 -8.73 2.53
C ILE A 41 19.62 -8.17 1.35
N LYS A 42 20.31 -7.50 0.43
CA LYS A 42 19.74 -7.15 -0.87
C LYS A 42 20.04 -8.23 -1.90
N GLY A 43 19.05 -8.57 -2.72
CA GLY A 43 19.24 -9.47 -3.84
C GLY A 43 18.03 -9.55 -4.77
N LYS A 44 18.27 -9.91 -6.03
CA LYS A 44 17.24 -10.00 -7.06
C LYS A 44 16.11 -10.96 -6.65
N ARG A 45 14.86 -10.52 -6.74
CA ARG A 45 13.65 -11.33 -6.49
C ARG A 45 12.78 -11.35 -7.74
N THR A 46 12.41 -12.54 -8.21
CA THR A 46 11.44 -12.74 -9.31
C THR A 46 9.98 -12.77 -8.83
N SER A 47 9.74 -12.94 -7.52
CA SER A 47 8.38 -13.07 -6.97
C SER A 47 7.57 -11.77 -6.98
N ASN A 48 8.22 -10.61 -6.79
CA ASN A 48 7.53 -9.32 -6.69
C ASN A 48 6.82 -8.94 -8.00
N GLN A 49 7.39 -9.33 -9.15
CA GLN A 49 6.77 -9.09 -10.46
C GLN A 49 5.47 -9.88 -10.65
N ALA A 50 5.38 -11.10 -10.11
CA ALA A 50 4.16 -11.90 -10.16
C ALA A 50 3.03 -11.27 -9.34
N TYR A 51 3.36 -10.70 -8.18
CA TYR A 51 2.39 -9.96 -7.36
C TYR A 51 1.85 -8.73 -8.11
N TRP A 52 2.72 -7.87 -8.64
CA TRP A 52 2.28 -6.67 -9.36
C TRP A 52 1.39 -7.00 -10.57
N SER A 53 1.73 -8.05 -11.33
CA SER A 53 0.86 -8.51 -12.43
C SER A 53 -0.49 -9.01 -11.93
N GLN A 54 -0.54 -9.73 -10.80
CA GLN A 54 -1.78 -10.25 -10.25
C GLN A 54 -2.66 -9.12 -9.68
N MET A 55 -2.07 -8.18 -8.95
CA MET A 55 -2.76 -7.02 -8.38
C MET A 55 -3.44 -6.20 -9.47
N ARG A 56 -2.73 -5.93 -10.59
CA ARG A 56 -3.34 -5.25 -11.75
C ARG A 56 -4.58 -6.01 -12.25
N ARG A 57 -4.48 -7.33 -12.40
CA ARG A 57 -5.59 -8.18 -12.85
C ARG A 57 -6.76 -8.28 -11.85
N GLN A 58 -6.54 -8.01 -10.56
CA GLN A 58 -7.55 -8.17 -9.51
C GLN A 58 -8.38 -6.91 -9.25
N GLY A 59 -8.02 -5.76 -9.80
CA GLY A 59 -8.85 -4.57 -9.70
C GLY A 59 -8.13 -3.27 -10.03
N VAL A 60 -6.80 -3.19 -9.82
CA VAL A 60 -6.08 -1.92 -10.07
C VAL A 60 -6.12 -1.49 -11.54
N HIS A 61 -6.22 -2.44 -12.49
CA HIS A 61 -6.33 -2.10 -13.90
C HIS A 61 -7.65 -1.39 -14.25
N PHE A 62 -8.74 -1.68 -13.55
CA PHE A 62 -10.00 -0.97 -13.70
C PHE A 62 -9.82 0.51 -13.37
N TRP A 63 -9.27 0.82 -12.19
CA TRP A 63 -9.01 2.20 -11.75
C TRP A 63 -8.08 2.97 -12.71
N ILE A 64 -7.03 2.32 -13.21
CA ILE A 64 -6.13 2.93 -14.21
C ILE A 64 -6.89 3.29 -15.48
N ASN A 65 -7.77 2.41 -15.97
CA ASN A 65 -8.50 2.67 -17.20
C ASN A 65 -9.58 3.73 -16.97
N LEU A 66 -10.31 3.68 -15.86
CA LEU A 66 -11.29 4.70 -15.49
C LEU A 66 -10.67 6.11 -15.53
N PHE A 67 -9.52 6.32 -14.87
CA PHE A 67 -8.90 7.64 -14.86
C PHE A 67 -8.30 8.06 -16.20
N LYS A 68 -7.88 7.11 -17.05
CA LYS A 68 -7.49 7.42 -18.43
C LYS A 68 -8.70 7.83 -19.27
N ASP A 69 -9.81 7.13 -19.12
CA ASP A 69 -11.04 7.46 -19.84
C ASP A 69 -11.55 8.86 -19.45
N LEU A 70 -11.34 9.30 -18.19
CA LEU A 70 -11.63 10.68 -17.78
C LEU A 70 -10.73 11.72 -18.45
N ILE A 71 -9.44 11.42 -18.63
CA ILE A 71 -8.51 12.29 -19.36
C ILE A 71 -8.90 12.34 -20.84
N ASP A 72 -9.15 11.19 -21.45
CA ASP A 72 -9.51 11.08 -22.86
C ASP A 72 -10.87 11.75 -23.17
N ALA A 73 -11.77 11.81 -22.19
CA ALA A 73 -13.04 12.53 -22.27
C ALA A 73 -12.95 14.03 -21.92
N ASP A 74 -11.74 14.55 -21.64
CA ASP A 74 -11.48 15.93 -21.22
C ASP A 74 -12.22 16.34 -19.93
N LEU A 75 -12.47 15.37 -19.04
CA LEU A 75 -13.11 15.57 -17.73
C LEU A 75 -12.09 15.66 -16.58
N PHE A 76 -10.84 15.28 -16.82
CA PHE A 76 -9.78 15.31 -15.81
C PHE A 76 -8.46 15.81 -16.42
N HIS A 77 -7.93 16.90 -15.85
CA HIS A 77 -6.62 17.44 -16.19
C HIS A 77 -5.59 17.07 -15.13
N ASP A 78 -4.72 16.11 -15.44
CA ASP A 78 -3.71 15.59 -14.51
C ASP A 78 -2.57 16.58 -14.20
N SER A 79 -2.45 17.63 -15.01
CA SER A 79 -1.57 18.77 -14.77
C SER A 79 -2.11 19.77 -13.74
N ASP A 80 -3.42 19.77 -13.46
CA ASP A 80 -4.03 20.69 -12.50
C ASP A 80 -4.01 20.07 -11.08
N PRO A 81 -3.29 20.67 -10.11
CA PRO A 81 -3.24 20.17 -8.74
C PRO A 81 -4.60 20.11 -8.03
N VAL A 82 -5.52 21.01 -8.34
CA VAL A 82 -6.88 21.03 -7.77
C VAL A 82 -7.67 19.85 -8.30
N HIS A 83 -7.63 19.59 -9.61
CA HIS A 83 -8.31 18.42 -10.20
C HIS A 83 -7.76 17.12 -9.61
N VAL A 84 -6.44 17.01 -9.45
CA VAL A 84 -5.81 15.83 -8.83
C VAL A 84 -6.29 15.63 -7.39
N GLU A 85 -6.41 16.69 -6.61
CA GLU A 85 -6.90 16.63 -5.23
C GLU A 85 -8.41 16.30 -5.16
N LEU A 86 -9.24 16.88 -6.03
CA LEU A 86 -10.66 16.55 -6.12
C LEU A 86 -10.88 15.09 -6.54
N LEU A 87 -10.08 14.58 -7.48
CA LEU A 87 -10.11 13.18 -7.89
C LEU A 87 -9.75 12.25 -6.71
N ARG A 88 -8.71 12.60 -5.95
CA ARG A 88 -8.33 11.87 -4.73
C ARG A 88 -9.42 11.93 -3.66
N TYR A 89 -10.10 13.06 -3.51
CA TYR A 89 -11.21 13.20 -2.58
C TYR A 89 -12.38 12.28 -2.96
N CYS A 90 -12.81 12.30 -4.23
CA CYS A 90 -13.98 11.56 -4.69
C CYS A 90 -13.74 10.05 -4.77
N PHE A 91 -12.60 9.63 -5.33
CA PHE A 91 -12.32 8.22 -5.62
C PHE A 91 -11.36 7.56 -4.63
N GLY A 92 -10.55 8.33 -3.89
CA GLY A 92 -9.53 7.82 -2.98
C GLY A 92 -10.06 6.84 -1.93
N PRO A 93 -11.19 7.11 -1.25
CA PRO A 93 -11.78 6.17 -0.30
C PRO A 93 -12.17 4.82 -0.92
N LEU A 94 -12.75 4.84 -2.13
CA LEU A 94 -13.17 3.64 -2.87
C LEU A 94 -11.94 2.84 -3.34
N LEU A 95 -10.95 3.51 -3.92
CA LEU A 95 -9.70 2.88 -4.33
C LEU A 95 -8.97 2.27 -3.13
N ALA A 96 -8.92 2.97 -1.99
CA ALA A 96 -8.30 2.47 -0.77
C ALA A 96 -8.98 1.20 -0.25
N TYR A 97 -10.33 1.15 -0.30
CA TYR A 97 -11.10 -0.04 0.05
C TYR A 97 -10.77 -1.22 -0.87
N ASP A 98 -10.78 -1.02 -2.18
CA ASP A 98 -10.45 -2.07 -3.15
C ASP A 98 -9.02 -2.59 -2.99
N LEU A 99 -8.06 -1.70 -2.74
CA LEU A 99 -6.66 -2.08 -2.49
C LEU A 99 -6.52 -2.92 -1.22
N GLU A 100 -7.24 -2.58 -0.15
CA GLU A 100 -7.26 -3.39 1.08
C GLU A 100 -7.90 -4.76 0.82
N MET A 101 -8.93 -4.83 -0.02
CA MET A 101 -9.55 -6.10 -0.40
C MET A 101 -8.64 -6.98 -1.24
N ILE A 102 -7.95 -6.41 -2.23
CA ILE A 102 -6.94 -7.12 -3.03
C ILE A 102 -5.84 -7.67 -2.12
N LYS A 103 -5.36 -6.88 -1.15
CA LYS A 103 -4.36 -7.32 -0.16
C LYS A 103 -4.87 -8.48 0.68
N ILE A 104 -6.09 -8.40 1.21
CA ILE A 104 -6.70 -9.46 2.03
C ILE A 104 -6.82 -10.75 1.19
N GLU A 105 -7.32 -10.64 -0.03
CA GLU A 105 -7.50 -11.80 -0.91
C GLU A 105 -6.17 -12.43 -1.30
N TRP A 106 -5.16 -11.63 -1.64
CA TRP A 106 -3.80 -12.11 -1.89
C TRP A 106 -3.23 -12.88 -0.69
N ASN A 107 -3.36 -12.32 0.52
CA ASN A 107 -2.86 -12.95 1.74
C ASN A 107 -3.60 -14.24 2.11
N ARG A 108 -4.85 -14.41 1.65
CA ARG A 108 -5.63 -15.64 1.85
C ARG A 108 -5.27 -16.75 0.87
N GLN A 109 -4.62 -16.44 -0.26
CA GLN A 109 -4.37 -17.42 -1.33
C GLN A 109 -3.57 -18.62 -0.82
N ARG A 110 -4.04 -19.82 -1.18
CA ARG A 110 -3.33 -21.07 -0.91
C ARG A 110 -2.30 -21.29 -2.02
N ILE A 111 -1.13 -21.84 -1.67
CA ILE A 111 -0.12 -22.20 -2.66
C ILE A 111 -0.74 -23.25 -3.59
N ARG A 112 -0.81 -22.92 -4.88
CA ARG A 112 -1.39 -23.80 -5.91
C ARG A 112 -0.50 -25.02 -6.12
N LYS A 113 -1.14 -26.17 -6.39
CA LYS A 113 -0.43 -27.40 -6.80
C LYS A 113 0.27 -27.14 -8.14
N GLN A 114 1.58 -27.35 -8.21
CA GLN A 114 2.33 -27.25 -9.45
C GLN A 114 2.42 -28.63 -10.10
N LYS A 115 2.10 -28.74 -11.40
CA LYS A 115 2.05 -30.03 -12.13
C LYS A 115 3.38 -30.79 -12.20
N CYS A 116 4.51 -30.08 -12.06
CA CYS A 116 5.86 -30.62 -12.31
C CYS A 116 6.76 -30.61 -11.05
N ARG A 117 6.16 -30.55 -9.85
CA ARG A 117 6.91 -30.61 -8.59
C ARG A 117 6.12 -31.40 -7.55
N ASP A 118 6.81 -32.28 -6.82
CA ASP A 118 6.28 -32.98 -5.65
C ASP A 118 6.21 -32.03 -4.43
N LEU A 119 5.48 -30.93 -4.60
CA LEU A 119 5.22 -29.96 -3.54
C LEU A 119 3.80 -30.14 -3.02
N VAL A 120 3.67 -30.21 -1.69
CA VAL A 120 2.38 -30.26 -1.01
C VAL A 120 1.67 -28.91 -1.22
N PRO A 121 0.51 -28.88 -1.90
CA PRO A 121 -0.26 -27.66 -2.09
C PRO A 121 -0.95 -27.23 -0.78
N GLY A 122 -1.36 -25.98 -0.71
CA GLY A 122 -2.13 -25.47 0.44
C GLY A 122 -1.37 -24.43 1.26
N LYS A 123 -1.79 -24.26 2.51
CA LYS A 123 -1.08 -23.44 3.49
C LYS A 123 -0.11 -24.37 4.21
N PRO A 124 1.18 -24.04 4.34
CA PRO A 124 2.16 -24.88 5.02
C PRO A 124 1.96 -24.83 6.55
N ASN A 125 0.78 -25.23 7.02
CA ASN A 125 0.39 -25.19 8.44
C ASN A 125 1.40 -25.97 9.29
N CYS A 126 1.82 -27.17 8.85
CA CYS A 126 2.77 -27.98 9.60
C CYS A 126 4.16 -27.32 9.72
N LEU A 127 4.65 -26.65 8.68
CA LEU A 127 5.94 -25.93 8.74
C LEU A 127 5.86 -24.67 9.61
N TYR A 128 4.67 -24.05 9.70
CA TYR A 128 4.44 -22.87 10.52
C TYR A 128 4.24 -23.21 12.00
N TYR A 129 3.42 -24.21 12.31
CA TYR A 129 3.05 -24.58 13.69
C TYR A 129 4.04 -25.55 14.33
N ASN A 130 4.70 -26.41 13.53
CA ASN A 130 5.60 -27.46 14.03
C ASN A 130 6.97 -27.42 13.32
N PRO A 131 7.67 -26.27 13.30
CA PRO A 131 8.98 -26.16 12.64
C PRO A 131 10.00 -27.15 13.20
N GLU A 132 9.91 -27.47 14.49
CA GLU A 132 10.81 -28.40 15.20
C GLU A 132 10.78 -29.81 14.61
N MET A 133 9.62 -30.29 14.13
CA MET A 133 9.49 -31.59 13.46
C MET A 133 10.34 -31.71 12.19
N TYR A 134 10.76 -30.58 11.63
CA TYR A 134 11.59 -30.49 10.43
C TYR A 134 13.01 -29.98 10.75
N GLY A 135 13.42 -30.07 12.03
CA GLY A 135 14.72 -29.58 12.50
C GLY A 135 14.90 -28.07 12.32
N ARG A 136 13.81 -27.30 12.23
CA ARG A 136 13.84 -25.84 12.15
C ARG A 136 13.71 -25.25 13.55
N ARG A 137 14.29 -24.06 13.75
CA ARG A 137 14.33 -23.34 15.03
C ARG A 137 13.65 -21.99 14.87
N ASP A 138 13.22 -21.38 15.98
CA ASP A 138 12.72 -20.01 15.96
C ASP A 138 13.88 -19.02 15.75
N TYR A 139 13.74 -18.13 14.77
CA TYR A 139 14.69 -17.08 14.41
C TYR A 139 14.15 -15.68 14.76
N LYS A 140 13.15 -15.59 15.64
CA LYS A 140 12.67 -14.30 16.14
C LYS A 140 13.66 -13.69 17.14
N LYS A 141 13.64 -12.37 17.22
CA LYS A 141 14.52 -11.55 18.06
C LYS A 141 13.68 -10.57 18.86
N SER A 142 13.91 -10.51 20.17
CA SER A 142 13.17 -9.63 21.07
C SER A 142 13.66 -8.21 20.93
N VAL A 143 12.74 -7.26 20.89
CA VAL A 143 13.07 -5.83 20.86
C VAL A 143 12.23 -5.11 21.90
N ASP A 144 12.74 -4.00 22.42
CA ASP A 144 11.98 -3.11 23.27
C ASP A 144 10.78 -2.52 22.50
N GLN A 145 9.60 -2.55 23.11
CA GLN A 145 8.42 -1.90 22.54
C GLN A 145 8.61 -0.40 22.39
N HIS A 146 9.34 0.22 23.31
CA HIS A 146 9.54 1.66 23.27
C HIS A 146 10.31 2.06 22.01
N GLU A 147 11.38 1.33 21.67
CA GLU A 147 12.15 1.56 20.43
C GLU A 147 11.27 1.41 19.17
N ILE A 148 10.39 0.39 19.16
CA ILE A 148 9.45 0.20 18.04
C ILE A 148 8.51 1.41 17.91
N ILE A 149 7.94 1.88 19.02
CA ILE A 149 7.01 3.01 19.01
C ILE A 149 7.72 4.30 18.57
N THR A 150 8.91 4.58 19.11
CA THR A 150 9.72 5.74 18.73
C THR A 150 10.01 5.73 17.23
N TYR A 151 10.50 4.62 16.69
CA TYR A 151 10.81 4.56 15.25
C TYR A 151 9.58 4.61 14.36
N LEU A 152 8.42 4.08 14.80
CA LEU A 152 7.18 4.27 14.07
C LEU A 152 6.79 5.75 14.01
N GLN A 153 6.92 6.49 15.11
CA GLN A 153 6.60 7.92 15.13
C GLN A 153 7.57 8.77 14.31
N GLU A 154 8.86 8.44 14.33
CA GLU A 154 9.90 9.22 13.65
C GLU A 154 10.01 8.91 12.15
N PHE A 155 9.79 7.66 11.74
CA PHE A 155 10.10 7.20 10.39
C PHE A 155 8.90 6.68 9.60
N THR A 156 7.69 6.70 10.16
CA THR A 156 6.48 6.35 9.40
C THR A 156 5.55 7.54 9.29
N ILE A 157 5.22 7.90 8.05
CA ILE A 157 4.19 8.88 7.75
C ILE A 157 3.03 8.08 7.17
N LYS A 158 1.86 8.16 7.82
CA LYS A 158 0.65 7.64 7.20
C LYS A 158 0.32 8.56 6.02
N PRO A 159 0.31 8.07 4.77
CA PRO A 159 -0.04 8.92 3.65
C PRO A 159 -1.48 9.42 3.81
N HIS A 160 -1.67 10.72 3.66
CA HIS A 160 -3.00 11.30 3.50
C HIS A 160 -3.48 11.02 2.07
N LEU A 161 -4.75 10.63 1.91
CA LEU A 161 -5.33 10.37 0.59
C LEU A 161 -5.44 11.66 -0.21
N PHE A 162 -5.81 12.75 0.45
CA PHE A 162 -5.95 14.11 -0.05
C PHE A 162 -5.62 15.09 1.08
N GLN A 163 -5.35 16.35 0.73
CA GLN A 163 -5.04 17.42 1.68
C GLN A 163 -6.28 17.85 2.49
N SER A 164 -6.09 18.32 3.72
CA SER A 164 -7.19 18.83 4.54
C SER A 164 -7.89 20.02 3.91
N LEU A 165 -7.14 20.88 3.21
CA LEU A 165 -7.68 22.02 2.48
C LEU A 165 -8.69 21.60 1.41
N THR A 166 -8.51 20.42 0.81
CA THR A 166 -9.45 19.87 -0.18
C THR A 166 -10.83 19.63 0.45
N GLU A 167 -10.90 19.19 1.70
CA GLU A 167 -12.20 19.04 2.39
C GLU A 167 -12.89 20.39 2.61
N GLU A 168 -12.12 21.43 2.95
CA GLU A 168 -12.64 22.78 3.15
C GLU A 168 -13.14 23.38 1.83
N LEU A 169 -12.37 23.21 0.76
CA LEU A 169 -12.77 23.62 -0.60
C LEU A 169 -14.06 22.93 -1.02
N VAL A 170 -14.16 21.61 -0.85
CA VAL A 170 -15.36 20.85 -1.22
C VAL A 170 -16.58 21.34 -0.44
N LYS A 171 -16.44 21.60 0.87
CA LYS A 171 -17.55 22.14 1.70
C LYS A 171 -17.95 23.55 1.26
N LEU A 172 -17.01 24.37 0.80
CA LEU A 172 -17.28 25.70 0.27
C LEU A 172 -18.06 25.64 -1.05
N LEU A 173 -17.68 24.72 -1.95
CA LEU A 173 -18.34 24.52 -3.23
C LEU A 173 -19.71 23.86 -3.06
N LYS A 174 -19.85 22.94 -2.10
CA LYS A 174 -21.06 22.16 -1.86
C LYS A 174 -21.17 21.80 -0.36
N GLU A 175 -22.05 22.50 0.35
CA GLU A 175 -22.22 22.37 1.81
C GLU A 175 -22.67 20.95 2.23
N ASP A 176 -23.59 20.33 1.47
CA ASP A 176 -24.18 19.01 1.79
C ASP A 176 -23.49 17.85 1.02
N VAL A 177 -22.15 17.79 1.06
CA VAL A 177 -21.42 16.67 0.45
C VAL A 177 -21.53 15.40 1.29
N THR A 178 -21.94 14.32 0.62
CA THR A 178 -21.88 12.97 1.15
C THR A 178 -20.70 12.22 0.55
N VAL A 179 -20.05 11.37 1.35
CA VAL A 179 -18.93 10.55 0.88
C VAL A 179 -19.46 9.55 -0.15
N PRO A 180 -18.90 9.51 -1.37
CA PRO A 180 -19.33 8.57 -2.38
C PRO A 180 -19.12 7.11 -1.95
N THR A 181 -20.14 6.27 -2.15
CA THR A 181 -20.10 4.84 -1.85
C THR A 181 -20.08 3.95 -3.09
N SER A 182 -20.27 4.54 -4.28
CA SER A 182 -20.19 3.87 -5.57
C SER A 182 -19.34 4.68 -6.55
N ILE A 183 -18.86 4.01 -7.60
CA ILE A 183 -18.04 4.65 -8.65
C ILE A 183 -18.86 5.73 -9.38
N GLU A 184 -20.14 5.46 -9.64
CA GLU A 184 -21.04 6.41 -10.28
C GLU A 184 -21.24 7.66 -9.42
N ALA A 185 -21.52 7.47 -8.12
CA ALA A 185 -21.65 8.59 -7.19
C ALA A 185 -20.37 9.42 -7.10
N ALA A 186 -19.20 8.76 -7.11
CA ALA A 186 -17.90 9.44 -7.09
C ALA A 186 -17.66 10.22 -8.38
N LEU A 187 -18.05 9.66 -9.54
CA LEU A 187 -17.95 10.32 -10.83
C LEU A 187 -18.85 11.55 -10.91
N TYR A 188 -20.11 11.43 -10.50
CA TYR A 188 -21.04 12.57 -10.49
C TYR A 188 -20.49 13.70 -9.60
N LEU A 189 -20.03 13.37 -8.40
CA LEU A 189 -19.47 14.36 -7.48
C LEU A 189 -18.20 15.00 -8.06
N PHE A 190 -17.32 14.21 -8.67
CA PHE A 190 -16.08 14.71 -9.27
C PHE A 190 -16.35 15.69 -10.41
N VAL A 191 -17.26 15.34 -11.34
CA VAL A 191 -17.64 16.21 -12.45
C VAL A 191 -18.30 17.48 -11.93
N GLU A 192 -19.21 17.39 -10.97
CA GLU A 192 -19.86 18.57 -10.38
C GLU A 192 -18.83 19.52 -9.74
N LEU A 193 -17.91 19.00 -8.94
CA LEU A 193 -16.90 19.82 -8.25
C LEU A 193 -15.93 20.46 -9.22
N THR A 194 -15.50 19.75 -10.26
CA THR A 194 -14.59 20.28 -11.29
C THR A 194 -15.27 21.37 -12.11
N THR A 195 -16.53 21.21 -12.50
CA THR A 195 -17.29 22.26 -13.20
C THR A 195 -17.42 23.53 -12.36
N LEU A 196 -17.70 23.40 -11.05
CA LEU A 196 -17.83 24.56 -10.16
C LEU A 196 -16.47 25.26 -9.96
N THR A 197 -15.37 24.52 -9.88
CA THR A 197 -14.04 25.13 -9.78
C THR A 197 -13.65 25.84 -11.07
N ASP A 198 -13.96 25.28 -12.23
CA ASP A 198 -13.64 25.88 -13.53
C ASP A 198 -14.43 27.17 -13.76
N GLU A 199 -15.72 27.18 -13.41
CA GLU A 199 -16.57 28.38 -13.45
C GLU A 199 -15.99 29.48 -12.55
N TYR A 200 -15.61 29.15 -11.31
CA TYR A 200 -15.04 30.12 -10.37
C TYR A 200 -13.69 30.68 -10.86
N GLN A 201 -12.86 29.87 -11.51
CA GLN A 201 -11.60 30.34 -12.10
C GLN A 201 -11.82 31.25 -13.33
N GLN A 202 -12.89 31.02 -14.10
CA GLN A 202 -13.24 31.87 -15.24
C GLN A 202 -13.82 33.22 -14.80
N GLU A 203 -14.57 33.29 -13.71
CA GLU A 203 -15.14 34.54 -13.19
C GLU A 203 -14.09 35.47 -12.54
N ASN A 204 -12.97 34.91 -12.08
CA ASN A 204 -11.92 35.65 -11.35
C ASN A 204 -10.64 35.90 -12.16
N ASN A 205 -10.63 35.56 -13.45
CA ASN A 205 -9.58 35.90 -14.43
C ASN A 205 -10.05 37.00 -15.39
#